data_AF-A0A0A9E652-F1
#
_entry.id   AF-A0A0A9E652-F1
#
_cell.length_a   1.000
_cell.length_b   1.000
_cell.length_c   1.000
_cell.angle_alpha   90.00
_cell.angle_beta   90.00
_cell.angle_gamma   90.00
#
_symmetry.space_group_name_H-M   'P 1'
#
loop_
_entity.id
_entity.type
_entity.pdbx_description
1 polymer ?
#
loop_
_entity_poly.entity_id
_entity_poly.type
_entity_poly.pdbx_seq_one_letter_code
_entity_poly.pdbx_strand_id
1 'polypeptide(L)'
;MSRRLMKGLEDLSIFYDQTVRNASGGIIQFAYGDDGMDPAKMEGKDGTPLNLDQLFMKVMATCPQREQDTLSPEDILQMLNDKLSEHDTSSDGGCSQEFKKELTKFLEKRIKLMKNTRRALHLDEDHVRKKDSCIEERIAASISGISAKQLQVFLDTCLSRYHPKKVEAGASIGAIGAQSIGEPGTQMTLKTFHFAGVASMNVTQGVPRIKEIINAAKKNKHTCYHC
;
A
#
# COMPACT_ATOMS: atom_id res chain seq x y z
N MET A 1 17.72 -25.59 3.75
CA MET A 1 16.53 -25.17 2.98
C MET A 1 16.88 -24.00 2.07
N SER A 2 17.43 -22.89 2.61
CA SER A 2 17.81 -21.71 1.81
C SER A 2 18.69 -22.03 0.59
N ARG A 3 19.73 -22.86 0.73
CA ARG A 3 20.58 -23.27 -0.43
C ARG A 3 19.80 -23.87 -1.60
N ARG A 4 18.75 -24.66 -1.31
CA ARG A 4 17.92 -25.30 -2.36
C ARG A 4 16.99 -24.28 -3.02
N LEU A 5 16.42 -23.36 -2.23
CA LEU A 5 15.63 -22.25 -2.76
C LEU A 5 16.49 -21.33 -3.63
N MET A 6 17.67 -20.94 -3.15
CA MET A 6 18.61 -20.11 -3.90
C MET A 6 18.94 -20.74 -5.25
N LYS A 7 19.29 -22.04 -5.26
CA LYS A 7 19.59 -22.75 -6.51
C LYS A 7 18.41 -22.86 -7.48
N GLY A 8 17.17 -22.80 -6.98
CA GLY A 8 15.97 -22.86 -7.83
C GLY A 8 15.48 -21.50 -8.31
N LEU A 9 15.96 -20.39 -7.74
CA LEU A 9 15.46 -19.04 -8.00
C LEU A 9 16.58 -18.06 -8.40
N GLU A 10 17.84 -18.50 -8.45
CA GLU A 10 18.99 -17.62 -8.73
C GLU A 10 18.97 -16.98 -10.13
N ASP A 11 18.25 -17.57 -11.07
CA ASP A 11 18.16 -17.13 -12.47
C ASP A 11 16.94 -16.23 -12.76
N LEU A 12 16.06 -16.01 -11.78
CA LEU A 12 14.88 -15.18 -11.96
C LEU A 12 15.21 -13.70 -11.81
N SER A 13 14.90 -12.93 -12.85
CA SER A 13 15.11 -11.48 -12.92
C SER A 13 13.95 -10.79 -13.64
N ILE A 14 13.82 -9.49 -13.40
CA ILE A 14 12.84 -8.64 -14.08
C ILE A 14 13.43 -8.10 -15.37
N PHE A 15 12.66 -8.16 -16.44
CA PHE A 15 13.04 -7.63 -17.75
C PHE A 15 12.48 -6.22 -17.95
N TYR A 16 12.99 -5.50 -18.95
CA TYR A 16 12.58 -4.12 -19.25
C TYR A 16 11.10 -3.96 -19.63
N ASP A 17 10.46 -5.05 -20.06
CA ASP A 17 9.02 -5.12 -20.31
C ASP A 17 8.19 -5.38 -19.04
N GLN A 18 8.82 -5.29 -17.85
CA GLN A 18 8.25 -5.55 -16.53
C GLN A 18 7.82 -7.01 -16.27
N THR A 19 8.21 -7.93 -17.15
CA THR A 19 7.97 -9.37 -16.94
C THR A 19 9.08 -10.01 -16.13
N VAL A 20 8.74 -11.02 -15.32
CA VAL A 20 9.71 -11.85 -14.60
C VAL A 20 10.00 -13.08 -15.44
N ARG A 21 11.28 -13.28 -15.79
CA ARG A 21 11.71 -14.41 -16.61
C ARG A 21 12.87 -15.17 -15.99
N ASN A 22 13.00 -16.43 -16.40
CA ASN A 22 14.16 -17.26 -16.10
C ASN A 22 15.28 -17.08 -17.14
N ALA A 23 16.43 -17.74 -16.93
CA ALA A 23 17.57 -17.65 -17.85
C ALA A 23 17.26 -18.21 -19.27
N SER A 24 16.30 -19.11 -19.40
CA SER A 24 15.86 -19.66 -20.69
C SER A 24 14.88 -18.77 -21.44
N GLY A 25 14.50 -17.61 -20.89
CA GLY A 25 13.52 -16.68 -21.48
C GLY A 25 12.05 -17.06 -21.25
N GLY A 26 11.79 -18.09 -20.44
CA GLY A 26 10.44 -18.46 -20.01
C GLY A 26 9.88 -17.45 -19.02
N ILE A 27 8.66 -16.98 -19.27
CA ILE A 27 7.95 -16.04 -18.41
C ILE A 27 7.36 -16.79 -17.21
N ILE A 28 7.67 -16.32 -16.00
CA ILE A 28 7.12 -16.86 -14.75
C ILE A 28 5.98 -15.97 -14.25
N GLN A 29 6.11 -14.65 -14.34
CA GLN A 29 5.07 -13.68 -14.02
C GLN A 29 5.04 -12.55 -15.05
N PHE A 30 3.84 -12.07 -15.39
CA PHE A 30 3.68 -10.92 -16.29
C PHE A 30 4.02 -9.59 -15.61
N ALA A 31 3.75 -9.49 -14.32
CA ALA A 31 4.17 -8.39 -13.46
C ALA A 31 4.62 -8.98 -12.11
N TYR A 32 5.74 -8.47 -11.58
CA TYR A 32 6.25 -8.91 -10.29
C TYR A 32 5.23 -8.60 -9.19
N GLY A 33 4.79 -9.61 -8.43
CA GLY A 33 3.85 -9.39 -7.32
C GLY A 33 2.46 -8.87 -7.72
N ASP A 34 2.10 -8.95 -9.01
CA ASP A 34 0.87 -8.38 -9.62
C ASP A 34 0.84 -6.84 -9.68
N ASP A 35 1.59 -6.16 -8.81
CA ASP A 35 1.65 -4.69 -8.72
C ASP A 35 2.94 -4.05 -9.28
N GLY A 36 3.98 -4.85 -9.50
CA GLY A 36 5.29 -4.40 -9.97
C GLY A 36 6.05 -3.56 -8.94
N MET A 37 5.76 -3.72 -7.65
CA MET A 37 6.34 -2.91 -6.58
C MET A 37 7.53 -3.58 -5.91
N ASP A 38 8.48 -2.78 -5.44
CA ASP A 38 9.65 -3.23 -4.70
C ASP A 38 9.34 -3.37 -3.20
N PRO A 39 9.35 -4.60 -2.64
CA PRO A 39 9.04 -4.86 -1.24
C PRO A 39 9.93 -4.06 -0.26
N ALA A 40 11.17 -3.75 -0.64
CA ALA A 40 12.09 -3.01 0.20
C ALA A 40 11.71 -1.53 0.33
N LYS A 41 10.96 -0.99 -0.64
CA LYS A 41 10.56 0.43 -0.70
C LYS A 41 9.14 0.67 -0.17
N MET A 42 8.45 -0.37 0.33
CA MET A 42 7.09 -0.26 0.87
C MET A 42 7.07 0.48 2.21
N GLU A 43 6.15 1.43 2.37
CA GLU A 43 6.02 2.23 3.61
C GLU A 43 4.90 1.74 4.53
N GLY A 44 3.88 1.09 3.97
CA GLY A 44 2.71 0.62 4.71
C GLY A 44 2.98 -0.68 5.46
N LYS A 45 2.28 -0.86 6.58
CA LYS A 45 2.36 -2.09 7.39
C LYS A 45 1.81 -3.33 6.68
N ASP A 46 0.85 -3.13 5.78
CA ASP A 46 0.19 -4.19 5.02
C ASP A 46 0.84 -4.43 3.65
N GLY A 47 2.04 -3.89 3.43
CA GLY A 47 2.72 -3.93 2.13
C GLY A 47 2.19 -2.89 1.13
N THR A 48 1.48 -1.86 1.60
CA THR A 48 1.08 -0.75 0.72
C THR A 48 2.28 0.15 0.38
N PRO A 49 2.33 0.69 -0.85
CA PRO A 49 3.46 1.50 -1.29
C PRO A 49 3.60 2.79 -0.48
N LEU A 50 2.49 3.42 -0.09
CA LEU A 50 2.50 4.71 0.58
C LEU A 50 1.71 4.67 1.89
N ASN A 51 2.22 5.37 2.90
CA ASN A 51 1.45 5.67 4.12
C ASN A 51 0.75 7.02 3.95
N LEU A 52 -0.46 7.02 3.41
CA LEU A 52 -1.23 8.23 3.09
C LEU A 52 -1.52 9.08 4.32
N ASP A 53 -1.79 8.48 5.48
CA ASP A 53 -2.05 9.21 6.73
C ASP A 53 -0.81 10.00 7.19
N GLN A 54 0.37 9.37 7.15
CA GLN A 54 1.62 10.04 7.55
C GLN A 54 2.02 11.12 6.54
N LEU A 55 1.87 10.85 5.25
CA LEU A 55 2.14 11.84 4.20
C LEU A 55 1.23 13.05 4.32
N PHE A 56 -0.06 12.82 4.57
CA PHE A 56 -1.03 13.90 4.77
C PHE A 56 -0.66 14.76 5.98
N MET A 57 -0.36 14.14 7.13
CA MET A 57 0.08 14.89 8.32
C MET A 57 1.36 15.70 8.06
N LYS A 58 2.32 15.14 7.34
CA LYS A 58 3.53 15.85 6.95
C LYS A 58 3.22 17.09 6.11
N VAL A 59 2.32 16.97 5.12
CA VAL A 59 1.94 18.08 4.25
C VAL A 59 1.21 19.16 5.02
N MET A 60 0.27 18.79 5.89
CA MET A 60 -0.45 19.74 6.75
C MET A 60 0.50 20.52 7.67
N ALA A 61 1.56 19.87 8.17
CA ALA A 61 2.58 20.52 8.98
C ALA A 61 3.54 21.41 8.16
N THR A 62 3.88 21.00 6.94
CA THR A 62 4.85 21.73 6.07
C THR A 62 4.21 22.97 5.43
N CYS A 63 2.93 22.87 5.07
CA CYS A 63 2.17 23.94 4.43
C CYS A 63 1.01 24.36 5.35
N PRO A 64 1.22 25.30 6.30
CA PRO A 64 0.14 25.76 7.15
C PRO A 64 -0.92 26.50 6.32
N GLN A 65 -2.18 26.31 6.68
CA GLN A 65 -3.30 26.94 6.01
C GLN A 65 -3.26 28.46 6.26
N ARG A 66 -3.27 29.26 5.20
CA ARG A 66 -3.51 30.71 5.31
C ARG A 66 -5.01 30.94 5.40
N GLU A 67 -5.40 31.94 6.20
CA GLU A 67 -6.80 32.21 6.53
C GLU A 67 -7.67 32.29 5.27
N GLN A 68 -8.70 31.43 5.21
CA GLN A 68 -9.84 31.39 4.27
C GLN A 68 -9.74 30.60 2.95
N ASP A 69 -8.66 29.89 2.66
CA ASP A 69 -8.65 28.95 1.52
C ASP A 69 -9.05 27.53 1.98
N THR A 70 -10.35 27.25 2.16
CA THR A 70 -10.86 25.87 2.25
C THR A 70 -11.59 25.47 0.98
N LEU A 71 -11.16 24.37 0.38
CA LEU A 71 -11.80 23.81 -0.81
C LEU A 71 -13.18 23.22 -0.50
N SER A 72 -14.07 23.26 -1.50
CA SER A 72 -15.30 22.47 -1.47
C SER A 72 -14.97 20.97 -1.58
N PRO A 73 -15.77 20.09 -0.95
CA PRO A 73 -15.65 18.65 -1.16
C PRO A 73 -15.66 18.22 -2.62
N GLU A 74 -16.38 18.94 -3.48
CA GLU A 74 -16.47 18.65 -4.91
C GLU A 74 -15.18 19.05 -5.63
N ASP A 75 -14.62 20.21 -5.29
CA ASP A 75 -13.35 20.70 -5.86
C ASP A 75 -12.19 19.74 -5.54
N ILE A 76 -12.19 19.12 -4.36
CA ILE A 76 -11.18 18.11 -3.97
C ILE A 76 -11.18 16.92 -4.93
N LEU A 77 -12.37 16.42 -5.28
CA LEU A 77 -12.51 15.29 -6.20
C LEU A 77 -12.18 15.70 -7.63
N GLN A 78 -12.52 16.93 -8.04
CA GLN A 78 -12.16 17.45 -9.34
C GLN A 78 -10.64 17.56 -9.49
N MET A 79 -9.95 18.19 -8.53
CA MET A 79 -8.49 18.33 -8.53
C MET A 79 -7.78 16.96 -8.54
N LEU A 80 -8.35 15.96 -7.86
CA LEU A 80 -7.85 14.59 -7.90
C LEU A 80 -7.93 14.01 -9.31
N ASN A 81 -9.11 14.06 -9.93
CA ASN A 81 -9.34 13.49 -11.26
C ASN A 81 -8.48 14.19 -12.32
N ASP A 82 -8.36 15.51 -12.25
CA ASP A 82 -7.51 16.30 -13.13
C ASP A 82 -6.04 15.81 -13.03
N LYS A 83 -5.52 15.69 -11.79
CA LYS A 83 -4.14 15.23 -11.55
C LYS A 83 -3.88 13.78 -11.96
N LEU A 84 -4.85 12.89 -11.76
CA LEU A 84 -4.73 11.50 -12.19
C LEU A 84 -4.74 11.39 -13.73
N SER A 85 -5.55 12.20 -14.42
CA SER A 85 -5.62 12.22 -15.89
C SER A 85 -4.35 12.76 -16.54
N GLU A 86 -3.71 13.78 -15.96
CA GLU A 86 -2.44 14.33 -16.42
C GLU A 86 -1.33 13.27 -16.41
N HIS A 87 -1.21 12.50 -15.34
CA HIS A 87 -0.14 11.52 -15.18
C HIS A 87 -0.35 10.20 -15.94
N ASP A 88 -1.59 9.83 -16.26
CA ASP A 88 -1.89 8.62 -17.06
C ASP A 88 -1.35 8.68 -18.49
N THR A 89 -1.12 9.88 -19.04
CA THR A 89 -0.59 10.07 -20.39
C THR A 89 0.94 9.94 -20.50
N SER A 90 1.64 9.83 -19.37
CA SER A 90 3.10 9.69 -19.35
C SER A 90 3.55 8.26 -19.69
N SER A 91 4.56 8.12 -20.55
CA SER A 91 5.09 6.82 -21.02
C SER A 91 5.75 5.94 -19.93
N ASP A 92 5.79 6.40 -18.68
CA ASP A 92 6.53 5.76 -17.56
C ASP A 92 5.66 4.77 -16.74
N GLY A 93 4.56 4.30 -17.35
CA GLY A 93 3.59 3.40 -16.77
C GLY A 93 2.69 4.11 -15.76
N GLY A 94 1.40 4.25 -16.10
CA GLY A 94 0.41 4.90 -15.26
C GLY A 94 0.30 4.32 -13.85
N CYS A 95 -0.38 5.05 -12.97
CA CYS A 95 -0.69 4.57 -11.62
C CYS A 95 -1.58 3.31 -11.68
N SER A 96 -1.30 2.34 -10.81
CA SER A 96 -2.17 1.16 -10.68
C SER A 96 -3.60 1.59 -10.33
N GLN A 97 -4.58 0.87 -10.88
CA GLN A 97 -6.00 1.11 -10.58
C GLN A 97 -6.31 0.96 -9.10
N GLU A 98 -5.59 0.07 -8.41
CA GLU A 98 -5.72 -0.11 -6.96
C GLU A 98 -5.23 1.13 -6.19
N PHE A 99 -4.14 1.75 -6.63
CA PHE A 99 -3.65 3.00 -6.01
C PHE A 99 -4.64 4.15 -6.18
N LYS A 100 -5.26 4.28 -7.36
CA LYS A 100 -6.30 5.29 -7.59
C LYS A 100 -7.49 5.10 -6.66
N LYS A 101 -7.98 3.86 -6.53
CA LYS A 101 -9.07 3.51 -5.60
C LYS A 101 -8.69 3.82 -4.15
N GLU A 102 -7.46 3.51 -3.75
CA GLU A 102 -6.97 3.79 -2.39
C GLU A 102 -6.96 5.30 -2.10
N LEU A 103 -6.43 6.10 -3.03
CA LEU A 103 -6.37 7.55 -2.92
C LEU A 103 -7.78 8.18 -2.87
N THR A 104 -8.69 7.72 -3.73
CA THR A 104 -10.09 8.16 -3.72
C THR A 104 -10.77 7.81 -2.39
N LYS A 105 -10.63 6.57 -1.92
CA LYS A 105 -11.20 6.12 -0.64
C LYS A 105 -10.65 6.93 0.54
N PHE A 106 -9.37 7.28 0.50
CA PHE A 106 -8.74 8.13 1.51
C PHE A 106 -9.36 9.54 1.53
N LEU A 107 -9.50 10.17 0.36
CA LEU A 107 -10.09 11.50 0.24
C LEU A 107 -11.58 11.50 0.61
N GLU A 108 -12.34 10.48 0.21
CA GLU A 108 -13.75 10.32 0.61
C GLU A 108 -13.90 10.20 2.13
N LYS A 109 -13.01 9.45 2.80
CA LYS A 109 -12.97 9.35 4.27
C LYS A 109 -12.74 10.72 4.91
N ARG A 110 -11.87 11.55 4.32
CA ARG A 110 -11.60 12.92 4.78
C ARG A 110 -12.76 13.87 4.51
N ILE A 111 -13.39 13.78 3.35
CA ILE A 111 -14.61 14.53 3.01
C ILE A 111 -15.75 14.19 3.99
N LYS A 112 -15.90 12.92 4.34
CA LYS A 112 -16.90 12.48 5.34
C LYS A 112 -16.61 13.10 6.72
N LEU A 113 -15.33 13.20 7.11
CA LEU A 113 -14.94 13.90 8.35
C LEU A 113 -15.30 15.38 8.28
N MET A 114 -14.99 16.06 7.17
CA MET A 114 -15.35 17.47 6.97
C MET A 114 -16.86 17.70 7.08
N LYS A 115 -17.68 16.85 6.43
CA LYS A 115 -19.14 16.91 6.51
C LYS A 115 -19.64 16.68 7.94
N ASN A 116 -19.08 15.71 8.66
CA ASN A 116 -19.45 15.46 10.05
C ASN A 116 -19.07 16.62 10.98
N THR A 117 -17.92 17.25 10.78
CA THR A 117 -17.49 18.43 11.54
C THR A 117 -18.40 19.63 11.26
N ARG A 118 -18.80 19.86 10.00
CA ARG A 118 -19.76 20.91 9.65
C ARG A 118 -21.14 20.68 10.29
N ARG A 119 -21.63 19.44 10.29
CA ARG A 119 -22.88 19.06 10.98
C ARG A 119 -22.79 19.25 12.49
N ALA A 120 -21.69 18.85 13.11
CA ALA A 120 -21.47 19.00 14.55
C ALA A 120 -21.41 20.48 14.99
N LEU A 121 -20.98 21.37 14.09
CA LEU A 121 -20.93 22.81 14.31
C LEU A 121 -22.18 23.55 13.80
N HIS A 122 -23.24 22.84 13.38
CA HIS A 122 -24.49 23.42 12.87
C HIS A 122 -24.32 24.40 11.68
N LEU A 123 -23.28 24.20 10.87
CA LEU A 123 -22.97 25.04 9.70
C LEU A 123 -23.73 24.65 8.41
N ASP A 124 -24.58 23.62 8.46
CA ASP A 124 -25.35 23.08 7.31
C ASP A 124 -26.68 23.84 7.07
N GLU A 125 -27.15 24.65 8.02
CA GLU A 125 -28.38 25.42 7.89
C GLU A 125 -28.06 26.86 7.47
N ASP A 126 -28.72 27.36 6.42
CA ASP A 126 -28.66 28.73 5.89
C ASP A 126 -29.17 29.80 6.90
N HIS A 127 -28.59 29.85 8.09
CA HIS A 127 -28.87 30.88 9.08
C HIS A 127 -27.92 32.07 8.89
N VAL A 128 -28.37 32.95 7.97
CA VAL A 128 -28.24 34.41 8.00
C VAL A 128 -27.09 34.94 8.86
N ARG A 129 -25.96 35.23 8.21
CA ARG A 129 -24.96 36.28 8.56
C ARG A 129 -25.00 36.75 10.03
N LYS A 130 -24.54 35.92 10.96
CA LYS A 130 -24.12 36.39 12.30
C LYS A 130 -22.59 36.34 12.38
N LYS A 131 -21.99 37.31 13.07
CA LYS A 131 -20.53 37.39 13.32
C LYS A 131 -19.95 36.08 13.90
N ASP A 132 -20.76 35.29 14.56
CA ASP A 132 -20.40 34.00 15.17
C ASP A 132 -20.13 32.90 14.12
N SER A 133 -20.77 32.94 12.94
CA SER A 133 -20.56 31.96 11.87
C SER A 133 -19.12 32.00 11.34
N CYS A 134 -18.48 33.17 11.33
CA CYS A 134 -17.08 33.33 10.90
C CYS A 134 -16.08 32.65 11.86
N ILE A 135 -16.39 32.59 13.16
CA ILE A 135 -15.54 31.92 14.15
C ILE A 135 -15.72 30.40 14.03
N GLU A 136 -16.97 29.93 13.92
CA GLU A 136 -17.29 28.52 13.74
C GLU A 136 -16.75 27.98 12.42
N GLU A 137 -16.81 28.75 11.34
CA GLU A 137 -16.16 28.43 10.05
C GLU A 137 -14.63 28.35 10.17
N ARG A 138 -14.00 29.26 10.91
CA ARG A 138 -12.55 29.20 11.18
C ARG A 138 -12.17 27.98 12.01
N ILE A 139 -13.00 27.58 12.97
CA ILE A 139 -12.80 26.37 13.77
C ILE A 139 -13.01 25.12 12.91
N ALA A 140 -14.03 25.10 12.05
CA ALA A 140 -14.25 24.00 11.10
C ALA A 140 -13.07 23.84 10.13
N ALA A 141 -12.56 24.97 9.61
CA ALA A 141 -11.40 25.03 8.75
C ALA A 141 -10.11 24.59 9.46
N SER A 142 -9.89 24.97 10.72
CA SER A 142 -8.70 24.56 11.45
C SER A 142 -8.69 23.08 11.85
N ILE A 143 -9.87 22.49 12.06
CA ILE A 143 -10.00 21.06 12.43
C ILE A 143 -9.86 20.15 11.21
N SER A 144 -10.53 20.50 10.10
CA SER A 144 -10.69 19.58 8.96
C SER A 144 -10.53 20.24 7.58
N GLY A 145 -10.24 21.53 7.54
CA GLY A 145 -10.05 22.28 6.30
C GLY A 145 -8.82 21.80 5.53
N ILE A 146 -8.99 21.72 4.21
CA ILE A 146 -7.91 21.41 3.27
C ILE A 146 -7.82 22.57 2.27
N SER A 147 -6.63 23.15 2.16
CA SER A 147 -6.33 24.17 1.15
C SER A 147 -5.94 23.54 -0.18
N ALA A 148 -6.23 24.24 -1.29
CA ALA A 148 -5.82 23.81 -2.63
C ALA A 148 -4.32 23.55 -2.75
N LYS A 149 -3.50 24.40 -2.12
CA LYS A 149 -2.04 24.23 -2.12
C LYS A 149 -1.62 22.99 -1.34
N GLN A 150 -2.26 22.71 -0.21
CA GLN A 150 -1.98 21.51 0.59
C GLN A 150 -2.35 20.25 -0.19
N LEU A 151 -3.52 20.24 -0.82
CA LEU A 151 -3.95 19.10 -1.64
C LEU A 151 -3.01 18.87 -2.83
N GLN A 152 -2.63 19.94 -3.54
CA GLN A 152 -1.70 19.85 -4.66
C GLN A 152 -0.34 19.29 -4.23
N VAL A 153 0.26 19.86 -3.18
CA VAL A 153 1.54 19.37 -2.63
C VAL A 153 1.43 17.91 -2.17
N PHE A 154 0.29 17.52 -1.58
CA PHE A 154 0.03 16.14 -1.19
C PHE A 154 0.00 15.19 -2.39
N LEU A 155 -0.76 15.52 -3.43
CA LEU A 155 -0.86 14.71 -4.65
C LEU A 155 0.50 14.60 -5.35
N ASP A 156 1.21 15.71 -5.51
CA ASP A 156 2.55 15.73 -6.12
C ASP A 156 3.55 14.90 -5.28
N THR A 157 3.45 14.95 -3.95
CA THR A 157 4.29 14.14 -3.05
C THR A 157 3.95 12.65 -3.15
N CYS A 158 2.67 12.29 -3.25
CA CYS A 158 2.23 10.91 -3.43
C CYS A 158 2.77 10.34 -4.74
N LEU A 159 2.60 11.06 -5.86
CA LEU A 159 3.04 10.61 -7.17
C LEU A 159 4.57 10.50 -7.25
N SER A 160 5.30 11.54 -6.81
CA SER A 160 6.77 11.54 -6.80
C SER A 160 7.38 10.42 -5.96
N ARG A 161 6.68 9.97 -4.91
CA ARG A 161 7.11 8.81 -4.11
C ARG A 161 6.63 7.47 -4.65
N TYR A 162 5.56 7.43 -5.43
CA TYR A 162 4.99 6.20 -5.96
C TYR A 162 5.85 5.60 -7.09
N HIS A 163 6.23 6.39 -8.10
CA HIS A 163 6.98 5.87 -9.25
C HIS A 163 8.31 5.18 -8.89
N PRO A 164 9.16 5.75 -7.99
CA PRO A 164 10.43 5.12 -7.62
C PRO A 164 10.28 3.83 -6.82
N LYS A 165 9.08 3.51 -6.32
CA LYS A 165 8.79 2.28 -5.59
C LYS A 165 8.53 1.09 -6.51
N LYS A 166 8.35 1.32 -7.82
CA LYS A 166 8.32 0.24 -8.78
C LYS A 166 9.66 -0.49 -8.77
N VAL A 167 9.60 -1.79 -8.99
CA VAL A 167 10.80 -2.61 -9.06
C VAL A 167 11.60 -2.27 -10.33
N GLU A 168 12.92 -2.20 -10.19
CA GLU A 168 13.81 -1.84 -11.28
C GLU A 168 14.06 -3.03 -12.20
N ALA A 169 14.09 -2.79 -13.51
CA ALA A 169 14.46 -3.81 -14.48
C ALA A 169 15.91 -4.28 -14.23
N GLY A 170 16.14 -5.58 -14.37
CA GLY A 170 17.41 -6.24 -14.05
C GLY A 170 17.54 -6.67 -12.60
N ALA A 171 16.61 -6.33 -11.71
CA ALA A 171 16.65 -6.76 -10.31
C ALA A 171 16.54 -8.29 -10.19
N SER A 172 17.43 -8.89 -9.38
CA SER A 172 17.50 -10.33 -9.11
C SER A 172 16.47 -10.76 -8.04
N ILE A 173 15.17 -10.64 -8.37
CA ILE A 173 14.09 -10.87 -7.41
C ILE A 173 14.00 -12.31 -6.90
N GLY A 174 14.49 -13.29 -7.65
CA GLY A 174 14.46 -14.68 -7.23
C GLY A 174 15.45 -14.98 -6.11
N ALA A 175 16.67 -14.41 -6.22
CA ALA A 175 17.67 -14.46 -5.15
C ALA A 175 17.17 -13.76 -3.88
N ILE A 176 16.57 -12.57 -4.01
CA ILE A 176 15.99 -11.81 -2.90
C ILE A 176 14.88 -12.64 -2.23
N GLY A 177 13.91 -13.14 -3.01
CA GLY A 177 12.81 -13.96 -2.49
C GLY A 177 13.28 -15.26 -1.82
N ALA A 178 14.28 -15.94 -2.39
CA ALA A 178 14.85 -17.15 -1.81
C ALA A 178 15.45 -16.89 -0.41
N GLN A 179 16.15 -15.77 -0.25
CA GLN A 179 16.74 -15.38 1.02
C GLN A 179 15.68 -14.91 2.02
N SER A 180 14.70 -14.12 1.59
CA SER A 180 13.60 -13.62 2.42
C SER A 180 12.74 -14.74 3.02
N ILE A 181 12.62 -15.88 2.34
CA ILE A 181 11.94 -17.08 2.89
C ILE A 181 12.91 -17.90 3.74
N GLY A 182 14.18 -18.00 3.32
CA GLY A 182 15.18 -18.87 3.94
C GLY A 182 15.68 -18.41 5.29
N GLU A 183 15.87 -17.09 5.48
CA GLU A 183 16.46 -16.50 6.69
C GLU A 183 15.53 -16.57 7.91
N PRO A 184 14.24 -16.18 7.84
CA PRO A 184 13.29 -16.35 8.96
C PRO A 184 13.05 -17.81 9.33
N GLY A 185 13.25 -18.74 8.39
CA GLY A 185 13.19 -20.17 8.65
C GLY A 185 14.15 -20.60 9.78
N THR A 186 15.30 -19.94 9.93
CA THR A 186 16.23 -20.24 11.03
C THR A 186 15.64 -19.90 12.41
N GLN A 187 14.83 -18.84 12.50
CA GLN A 187 14.18 -18.38 13.73
C GLN A 187 13.04 -19.31 14.17
N MET A 188 12.41 -20.03 13.24
CA MET A 188 11.28 -20.92 13.51
C MET A 188 11.68 -22.33 13.97
N THR A 189 12.97 -22.58 14.18
CA THR A 189 13.49 -23.93 14.49
C THR A 189 12.97 -24.49 15.82
N LEU A 190 12.63 -23.64 16.79
CA LEU A 190 12.26 -24.05 18.16
C LEU A 190 10.74 -24.16 18.41
N LYS A 191 9.88 -23.80 17.45
CA LYS A 191 8.41 -23.84 17.58
C LYS A 191 7.78 -24.71 16.48
N THR A 192 7.96 -26.02 16.60
CA THR A 192 7.59 -26.99 15.55
C THR A 192 6.25 -27.71 15.78
N PHE A 193 5.69 -27.61 16.99
CA PHE A 193 4.40 -28.22 17.34
C PHE A 193 3.54 -27.23 18.11
N HIS A 194 2.33 -27.02 17.61
CA HIS A 194 1.29 -26.26 18.29
C HIS A 194 -0.05 -26.98 18.13
N PHE A 195 -0.87 -26.94 19.17
CA PHE A 195 -2.24 -27.42 19.11
C PHE A 195 -3.09 -26.38 18.39
N ALA A 196 -3.77 -26.78 17.32
CA ALA A 196 -4.71 -25.91 16.60
C ALA A 196 -6.07 -25.85 17.34
N GLY A 197 -6.04 -25.44 18.61
CA GLY A 197 -7.24 -25.31 19.45
C GLY A 197 -7.89 -26.62 19.90
N VAL A 198 -7.36 -27.79 19.53
CA VAL A 198 -7.86 -29.11 19.95
C VAL A 198 -6.69 -29.93 20.51
N ALA A 199 -6.84 -30.47 21.73
CA ALA A 199 -5.78 -31.15 22.48
C ALA A 199 -5.26 -32.46 21.83
N SER A 200 -5.91 -32.96 20.77
CA SER A 200 -5.60 -34.26 20.16
C SER A 200 -4.91 -34.19 18.80
N MET A 201 -4.83 -33.02 18.15
CA MET A 201 -4.25 -32.88 16.81
C MET A 201 -3.01 -32.00 16.82
N ASN A 202 -1.84 -32.64 16.77
CA ASN A 202 -0.56 -31.97 16.55
C ASN A 202 -0.38 -31.67 15.07
N VAL A 203 -0.29 -30.39 14.72
CA VAL A 203 0.00 -29.95 13.34
C VAL A 203 1.46 -29.51 13.26
N THR A 204 2.15 -29.88 12.18
CA THR A 204 3.50 -29.37 11.94
C THR A 204 3.45 -27.88 11.61
N GLN A 205 4.15 -27.09 12.40
CA GLN A 205 4.39 -25.67 12.15
C GLN A 205 5.88 -25.40 12.01
N GLY A 206 6.23 -24.22 11.52
CA GLY A 206 7.62 -23.80 11.34
C GLY A 206 8.36 -24.53 10.22
N VAL A 207 9.63 -24.83 10.45
CA VAL A 207 10.57 -25.34 9.42
C VAL A 207 10.14 -26.67 8.78
N PRO A 208 9.65 -27.69 9.54
CA PRO A 208 9.19 -28.94 8.95
C PRO A 208 8.08 -28.72 7.92
N ARG A 209 7.13 -27.82 8.21
CA ARG A 209 6.02 -27.51 7.31
C ARG A 209 6.48 -26.81 6.03
N ILE A 210 7.35 -25.81 6.15
CA ILE A 210 7.94 -25.16 4.97
C ILE A 210 8.72 -26.18 4.12
N LYS A 211 9.42 -27.13 4.76
CA LYS A 211 10.17 -28.17 4.05
C LYS A 211 9.23 -29.12 3.28
N GLU A 212 8.07 -29.45 3.83
CA GLU A 212 7.07 -30.25 3.11
C GLU A 212 6.55 -29.53 1.87
N ILE A 213 6.17 -28.25 2.03
CA ILE A 213 5.59 -27.43 0.95
C ILE A 213 6.60 -27.28 -0.20
N ILE A 214 7.84 -26.88 0.10
CA ILE A 214 8.88 -26.67 -0.92
C ILE A 214 9.25 -27.98 -1.64
N ASN A 215 9.19 -29.13 -0.96
CA ASN A 215 9.52 -30.41 -1.58
C ASN A 215 8.37 -31.03 -2.39
N ALA A 216 7.18 -30.42 -2.37
CA ALA A 216 5.99 -30.97 -3.01
C ALA A 216 5.81 -32.49 -2.72
N ALA A 217 5.95 -32.86 -1.44
CA ALA A 217 5.96 -34.26 -1.05
C ALA A 217 4.60 -34.93 -1.34
N LYS A 218 4.58 -36.01 -2.14
CA LYS A 218 3.35 -36.73 -2.53
C LYS A 218 2.59 -37.36 -1.35
N LYS A 219 3.28 -37.69 -0.26
CA LYS A 219 2.67 -38.17 1.00
C LYS A 219 3.06 -37.20 2.10
N ASN A 220 2.08 -36.46 2.63
CA ASN A 220 2.29 -35.66 3.83
C ASN A 220 2.49 -36.62 5.00
N LYS A 221 3.63 -36.53 5.68
CA LYS A 221 3.94 -37.34 6.86
C LYS A 221 3.11 -36.94 8.10
N HIS A 222 2.37 -35.83 8.00
CA HIS A 222 1.63 -35.22 9.09
C HIS A 222 0.19 -34.93 8.66
N THR A 223 -0.70 -34.87 9.66
CA THR A 223 -2.15 -34.76 9.56
C THR A 223 -2.60 -33.67 8.59
N CYS A 224 -3.24 -34.07 7.49
CA CYS A 224 -4.00 -33.17 6.64
C CYS A 224 -5.35 -32.90 7.31
N TYR A 225 -5.79 -31.64 7.33
CA TYR A 225 -7.20 -31.35 7.56
C TYR A 225 -8.00 -31.91 6.37
N HIS A 226 -8.67 -33.04 6.56
CA HIS A 226 -9.86 -33.34 5.77
C HIS A 226 -11.00 -32.63 6.51
N CYS A 227 -11.53 -31.58 5.88
CA CYS A 227 -12.87 -31.08 6.20
C CYS A 227 -13.90 -32.13 5.83
#